data_AF-A0A1F7JTX3-F1
#
_entry.id   AF-A0A1F7JTX3-F1
#
_cell.length_a   1.000
_cell.length_b   1.000
_cell.length_c   1.000
_cell.angle_alpha   90.00
_cell.angle_beta   90.00
_cell.angle_gamma   90.00
#
_symmetry.space_group_name_H-M   'P 1'
#
loop_
_entity.id
_entity.type
_entity.pdbx_description
1 polymer ?
#
loop_
_entity_poly.entity_id
_entity_poly.type
_entity_poly.pdbx_seq_one_letter_code
_entity_poly.pdbx_strand_id
1 'polypeptide(L)'
;MTQKLLVTDINGSTRECLHITHDMNYPGYVRVEFASHRDAPKTYVEWYPLDDFIARNPQHAHIVNKGKQPAKDDLGIVSKATLTSLSDKTKNWKSDMFKDFPLWISRGTGEGQVRKITGNTQNTVTIDVPFDIKPDKTSQYVISHNVHDAQVMHNALPKV
;
A
#
# COMPACT_ATOMS: atom_id res chain seq x y z
N MET A 1 -9.58 -18.72 34.19
CA MET A 1 -10.45 -18.26 33.08
C MET A 1 -9.54 -17.63 32.04
N THR A 2 -9.51 -18.15 30.82
CA THR A 2 -8.71 -17.56 29.74
C THR A 2 -9.36 -16.25 29.32
N GLN A 3 -8.62 -15.15 29.33
CA GLN A 3 -9.13 -13.86 28.90
C GLN A 3 -9.47 -13.92 27.41
N LYS A 4 -10.72 -13.62 27.05
CA LYS A 4 -11.15 -13.57 25.65
C LYS A 4 -10.54 -12.36 24.97
N LEU A 5 -9.97 -12.56 23.79
CA LEU A 5 -9.43 -11.47 22.98
C LEU A 5 -10.55 -10.96 22.06
N LEU A 6 -11.01 -9.72 22.30
CA LEU A 6 -12.15 -9.14 21.60
C LEU A 6 -11.72 -8.03 20.64
N VAL A 7 -12.32 -7.99 19.46
CA VAL A 7 -12.15 -6.90 18.47
C VAL A 7 -13.50 -6.37 18.02
N THR A 8 -13.59 -5.06 17.84
CA THR A 8 -14.68 -4.39 17.13
C THR A 8 -14.33 -4.33 15.66
N ASP A 9 -15.16 -4.93 14.81
CA ASP A 9 -14.94 -4.99 13.37
C ASP A 9 -15.31 -3.68 12.63
N ILE A 10 -15.14 -3.67 11.30
CA ILE A 10 -15.42 -2.49 10.47
C ILE A 10 -16.91 -2.12 10.45
N ASN A 11 -17.78 -3.07 10.75
CA ASN A 11 -19.23 -2.88 10.85
C ASN A 11 -19.66 -2.48 12.28
N GLY A 12 -18.71 -2.39 13.23
CA GLY A 12 -18.97 -2.02 14.62
C GLY A 12 -19.39 -3.20 15.51
N SER A 13 -19.29 -4.44 15.02
CA SER A 13 -19.65 -5.63 15.80
C SER A 13 -18.46 -6.13 16.62
N THR A 14 -18.70 -6.47 17.89
CA THR A 14 -17.67 -7.07 18.75
C THR A 14 -17.59 -8.58 18.52
N ARG A 15 -16.38 -9.08 18.25
CA ARG A 15 -16.11 -10.48 17.92
C ARG A 15 -14.93 -11.00 18.75
N GLU A 16 -15.02 -12.26 19.16
CA GLU A 16 -13.89 -12.98 19.78
C GLU A 16 -12.93 -13.43 18.68
N CYS A 17 -11.65 -13.11 18.85
CA CYS A 17 -10.57 -13.51 17.96
C CYS A 17 -9.55 -14.36 18.71
N LEU A 18 -8.75 -15.11 17.95
CA LEU A 18 -7.71 -15.99 18.46
C LEU A 18 -6.38 -15.26 18.58
N HIS A 19 -6.02 -14.50 17.54
CA HIS A 19 -4.76 -13.77 17.47
C HIS A 19 -4.92 -12.43 16.77
N ILE A 20 -4.15 -11.45 17.22
CA ILE A 20 -3.98 -10.14 16.59
C ILE A 20 -2.48 -9.96 16.34
N THR A 21 -2.09 -9.81 15.08
CA THR A 21 -0.68 -9.66 14.70
C THR A 21 -0.50 -8.51 13.71
N HIS A 22 0.51 -7.68 13.93
CA HIS A 22 0.99 -6.74 12.92
C HIS A 22 1.83 -7.51 11.91
N ASP A 23 1.31 -7.71 10.70
CA ASP A 23 2.06 -8.42 9.65
C ASP A 23 2.94 -7.42 8.89
N MET A 24 4.25 -7.60 8.98
CA MET A 24 5.21 -6.73 8.29
C MET A 24 5.22 -6.92 6.77
N ASN A 25 4.63 -8.00 6.24
CA ASN A 25 4.39 -8.19 4.80
C ASN A 25 3.22 -7.32 4.31
N TYR A 26 2.33 -6.90 5.22
CA TYR A 26 1.22 -5.99 4.95
C TYR A 26 1.18 -4.88 6.01
N PRO A 27 2.21 -4.02 6.07
CA PRO A 27 2.48 -3.24 7.27
C PRO A 27 1.47 -2.09 7.50
N GLY A 28 0.58 -1.84 6.54
CA GLY A 28 -0.62 -0.99 6.66
C GLY A 28 -1.86 -1.68 7.22
N TYR A 29 -1.76 -2.97 7.56
CA TYR A 29 -2.88 -3.78 8.03
C TYR A 29 -2.55 -4.51 9.34
N VAL A 30 -3.62 -4.80 10.10
CA VAL A 30 -3.61 -5.73 11.23
C VAL A 30 -4.24 -7.03 10.77
N ARG A 31 -3.51 -8.13 10.96
CA ARG A 31 -4.01 -9.48 10.72
C ARG A 31 -4.75 -9.95 11.97
N VAL A 32 -6.02 -10.29 11.84
CA VAL A 32 -6.84 -10.83 12.93
C VAL A 32 -7.33 -12.21 12.54
N GLU A 33 -7.07 -13.19 13.40
CA GLU A 33 -7.47 -14.58 13.19
C GLU A 33 -8.70 -14.92 14.03
N PHE A 34 -9.68 -15.59 13.42
CA PHE A 34 -10.94 -15.98 14.04
C PHE A 34 -11.15 -17.49 13.93
N ALA A 35 -11.87 -18.07 14.90
CA ALA A 35 -12.38 -19.43 14.79
C ALA A 35 -13.53 -19.49 13.78
N SER A 36 -13.53 -20.52 12.93
CA SER A 36 -14.67 -20.79 12.04
C SER A 36 -15.89 -21.18 12.85
N HIS A 37 -17.00 -20.48 12.62
CA HIS A 37 -18.31 -20.82 13.22
C HIS A 37 -18.93 -22.08 12.61
N ARG A 38 -18.43 -22.55 11.46
CA ARG A 38 -18.99 -23.69 10.72
C ARG A 38 -18.24 -24.98 11.02
N ASP A 39 -16.92 -24.91 11.07
CA ASP A 39 -16.04 -26.08 11.04
C ASP A 39 -14.89 -25.94 12.06
N ALA A 40 -15.17 -25.84 13.36
CA ALA A 40 -14.08 -25.92 14.35
C ALA A 40 -13.30 -27.25 14.18
N PRO A 41 -11.95 -27.24 14.13
CA PRO A 41 -11.03 -26.19 14.57
C PRO A 41 -10.48 -25.26 13.48
N LYS A 42 -11.10 -25.20 12.29
CA LYS A 42 -10.63 -24.31 11.20
C LYS A 42 -10.64 -22.85 11.65
N THR A 43 -9.65 -22.10 11.19
CA THR A 43 -9.56 -20.66 11.40
C THR A 43 -9.68 -19.92 10.07
N TYR A 44 -9.97 -18.64 10.15
CA TYR A 44 -9.90 -17.73 9.02
C TYR A 44 -9.32 -16.39 9.46
N VAL A 45 -8.85 -15.63 8.48
CA VAL A 45 -8.10 -14.39 8.71
C VAL A 45 -8.83 -13.24 8.05
N GLU A 46 -8.89 -12.12 8.75
CA GLU A 46 -9.29 -10.85 8.18
C GLU A 46 -8.18 -9.82 8.37
N TRP A 47 -8.04 -8.96 7.37
CA TRP A 47 -7.07 -7.87 7.34
C TRP A 47 -7.79 -6.55 7.56
N TYR A 48 -7.43 -5.87 8.64
CA TYR A 48 -8.01 -4.58 8.98
C TYR A 48 -7.04 -3.46 8.64
N PRO A 49 -7.46 -2.38 7.94
CA PRO A 49 -6.62 -1.20 7.82
C PRO A 49 -6.19 -0.73 9.21
N LEU A 50 -4.90 -0.48 9.38
CA LEU A 50 -4.34 -0.29 10.70
C LEU A 50 -4.94 0.91 11.45
N ASP A 51 -5.10 2.05 10.76
CA ASP A 51 -5.67 3.26 11.38
C ASP A 51 -7.11 3.02 11.84
N ASP A 52 -7.92 2.35 11.02
CA ASP A 52 -9.30 2.00 11.35
C ASP A 52 -9.37 0.99 12.51
N PHE A 53 -8.46 0.01 12.51
CA PHE A 53 -8.37 -0.98 13.57
C PHE A 53 -8.08 -0.31 14.91
N ILE A 54 -7.08 0.58 14.98
CA ILE A 54 -6.70 1.30 16.21
C ILE A 54 -7.80 2.26 16.66
N ALA A 55 -8.45 2.96 15.72
CA ALA A 55 -9.55 3.86 16.06
C ALA A 55 -10.71 3.11 16.74
N ARG A 56 -10.98 1.87 16.32
CA ARG A 56 -12.06 1.04 16.85
C ARG A 56 -11.64 0.16 18.04
N ASN A 57 -10.35 -0.13 18.14
CA ASN A 57 -9.75 -1.02 19.14
C ASN A 57 -8.54 -0.36 19.84
N PRO A 58 -8.72 0.79 20.51
CA PRO A 58 -7.61 1.52 21.13
C PRO A 58 -6.87 0.68 22.19
N GLN A 59 -7.55 -0.28 22.81
CA GLN A 59 -6.95 -1.23 23.77
C GLN A 59 -5.84 -2.09 23.15
N HIS A 60 -5.88 -2.34 21.83
CA HIS A 60 -4.91 -3.17 21.11
C HIS A 60 -3.77 -2.38 20.49
N ALA A 61 -3.67 -1.06 20.76
CA ALA A 61 -2.63 -0.21 20.20
C ALA A 61 -1.20 -0.63 20.58
N HIS A 62 -1.03 -1.32 21.70
CA HIS A 62 0.26 -1.86 22.13
C HIS A 62 0.75 -3.03 21.27
N ILE A 63 -0.16 -3.73 20.60
CA ILE A 63 0.14 -4.88 19.73
C ILE A 63 0.65 -4.39 18.37
N VAL A 64 0.32 -3.16 17.99
CA VAL A 64 0.69 -2.62 16.69
C VAL A 64 1.80 -1.58 16.80
N ASN A 65 2.91 -1.83 16.11
CA ASN A 65 4.01 -0.89 16.04
C ASN A 65 3.77 0.18 14.96
N LYS A 66 3.19 1.32 15.35
CA LYS A 66 3.02 2.50 14.49
C LYS A 66 4.35 3.00 13.88
N GLY A 67 5.48 2.75 14.53
CA GLY A 67 6.81 3.20 14.11
C GLY A 67 7.41 2.46 12.91
N LYS A 68 6.77 1.38 12.43
CA LYS A 68 7.19 0.62 11.24
C LYS A 68 6.11 0.54 10.16
N GLN A 69 5.12 1.43 10.20
CA GLN A 69 4.13 1.52 9.13
C GLN A 69 4.82 1.96 7.84
N PRO A 70 4.40 1.41 6.69
CA PRO A 70 4.87 1.91 5.41
C PRO A 70 4.39 3.34 5.22
N ALA A 71 5.06 4.10 4.37
CA ALA A 71 4.43 5.30 3.84
C ALA A 71 3.08 4.95 3.21
N LYS A 72 2.09 5.82 3.44
CA LYS A 72 0.79 5.70 2.77
C LYS A 72 1.00 5.83 1.27
N ASP A 73 0.30 4.99 0.51
CA ASP A 73 0.27 5.03 -0.95
C ASP A 73 -0.03 6.44 -1.47
N ASP A 74 0.57 6.79 -2.60
CA ASP A 74 0.37 8.08 -3.25
C ASP A 74 0.19 7.93 -4.77
N LEU A 75 -0.49 8.89 -5.37
CA LEU A 75 -0.81 8.92 -6.80
C LEU A 75 -0.68 10.33 -7.35
N GLY A 76 -0.34 10.47 -8.62
CA GLY A 76 -0.12 11.79 -9.19
C GLY A 76 0.06 11.83 -10.70
N ILE A 77 0.46 13.00 -11.17
CA ILE A 77 0.72 13.29 -12.58
C ILE A 77 2.15 13.77 -12.73
N VAL A 78 2.86 13.21 -13.69
CA VAL A 78 4.26 13.55 -13.93
C VAL A 78 4.41 15.01 -14.34
N SER A 79 5.32 15.74 -13.69
CA SER A 79 5.72 17.08 -14.11
C SER A 79 6.91 17.03 -15.08
N LYS A 80 7.87 16.15 -14.79
CA LYS A 80 9.06 15.88 -15.63
C LYS A 80 9.57 14.46 -15.33
N ALA A 81 10.18 13.82 -16.31
CA ALA A 81 10.86 12.55 -16.11
C ALA A 81 12.17 12.48 -16.91
N THR A 82 13.11 11.69 -16.40
CA THR A 82 14.24 11.14 -17.13
C THR A 82 14.01 9.64 -17.33
N LEU A 83 14.97 8.91 -17.88
CA LEU A 83 14.86 7.44 -17.95
C LEU A 83 14.94 6.78 -16.57
N THR A 84 15.53 7.43 -15.56
CA THR A 84 15.77 6.85 -14.23
C THR A 84 15.14 7.65 -13.08
N SER A 85 14.30 8.63 -13.39
CA SER A 85 13.61 9.43 -12.39
C SER A 85 12.32 10.05 -12.90
N LEU A 86 11.40 10.31 -11.97
CA LEU A 86 10.13 10.98 -12.20
C LEU A 86 9.95 12.04 -11.12
N SER A 87 9.56 13.25 -11.51
CA SER A 87 9.22 14.31 -10.58
C SER A 87 7.81 14.84 -10.78
N ASP A 88 7.17 15.19 -9.67
CA ASP A 88 5.84 15.76 -9.59
C ASP A 88 5.90 16.98 -8.66
N LYS A 89 5.87 18.18 -9.25
CA LYS A 89 6.04 19.45 -8.52
C LYS A 89 4.91 19.74 -7.54
N THR A 90 3.80 19.01 -7.60
CA THR A 90 2.68 19.16 -6.65
C THR A 90 2.94 18.46 -5.32
N LYS A 91 4.01 17.66 -5.22
CA LYS A 91 4.31 16.80 -4.08
C LYS A 91 5.22 17.45 -3.05
N ASN A 92 5.07 16.98 -1.81
CA ASN A 92 5.84 17.39 -0.64
C ASN A 92 6.15 16.18 0.26
N TRP A 93 6.84 15.19 -0.31
CA TRP A 93 7.21 13.96 0.36
C TRP A 93 8.34 14.16 1.38
N LYS A 94 8.43 13.24 2.34
CA LYS A 94 9.62 13.10 3.18
C LYS A 94 10.68 12.31 2.41
N SER A 95 11.96 12.60 2.68
CA SER A 95 13.07 11.88 2.07
C SER A 95 12.94 10.37 2.32
N ASP A 96 13.13 9.59 1.26
CA ASP A 96 13.15 8.12 1.25
C ASP A 96 11.94 7.39 1.86
N MET A 97 10.82 8.08 2.04
CA MET A 97 9.60 7.45 2.57
C MET A 97 9.03 6.36 1.64
N PHE A 98 9.33 6.41 0.34
CA PHE A 98 8.90 5.43 -0.65
C PHE A 98 10.01 4.48 -1.11
N LYS A 99 11.13 4.43 -0.39
CA LYS A 99 12.20 3.50 -0.74
C LYS A 99 11.69 2.05 -0.73
N ASP A 100 12.06 1.30 -1.75
CA ASP A 100 11.63 -0.07 -2.06
C ASP A 100 10.15 -0.23 -2.44
N PHE A 101 9.38 0.87 -2.57
CA PHE A 101 8.03 0.80 -3.10
C PHE A 101 8.05 0.60 -4.62
N PRO A 102 7.10 -0.17 -5.16
CA PRO A 102 6.75 -0.10 -6.57
C PRO A 102 6.18 1.28 -6.96
N LEU A 103 6.64 1.77 -8.11
CA LEU A 103 6.07 2.86 -8.90
C LEU A 103 5.47 2.26 -10.17
N TRP A 104 4.18 2.48 -10.40
CA TRP A 104 3.49 2.06 -11.62
C TRP A 104 3.00 3.27 -12.40
N ILE A 105 3.28 3.29 -13.70
CA ILE A 105 2.65 4.24 -14.63
C ILE A 105 1.29 3.69 -15.02
N SER A 106 0.23 4.23 -14.41
CA SER A 106 -1.12 3.70 -14.52
C SER A 106 -1.86 4.14 -15.78
N ARG A 107 -1.47 5.28 -16.37
CA ARG A 107 -2.04 5.82 -17.63
C ARG A 107 -1.05 6.72 -18.36
N GLY A 108 -1.26 6.91 -19.67
CA GLY A 108 -0.53 7.88 -20.49
C GLY A 108 0.78 7.34 -21.05
N THR A 109 1.72 8.22 -21.41
CA THR A 109 3.00 7.78 -21.98
C THR A 109 3.75 6.87 -21.01
N GLY A 110 4.10 5.66 -21.45
CA GLY A 110 4.79 4.66 -20.63
C GLY A 110 3.89 3.86 -19.69
N GLU A 111 2.56 3.89 -19.90
CA GLU A 111 1.58 3.06 -19.19
C GLU A 111 1.98 1.57 -19.13
N GLY A 112 1.72 0.95 -17.98
CA GLY A 112 2.00 -0.46 -17.71
C GLY A 112 3.38 -0.74 -17.11
N GLN A 113 4.30 0.22 -17.18
CA GLN A 113 5.64 0.04 -16.61
C GLN A 113 5.60 0.11 -15.08
N VAL A 114 6.19 -0.89 -14.43
CA VAL A 114 6.44 -0.93 -12.98
C VAL A 114 7.95 -0.84 -12.74
N ARG A 115 8.36 -0.05 -11.75
CA ARG A 115 9.76 0.11 -11.33
C ARG A 115 9.85 0.16 -9.82
N LYS A 116 10.95 -0.30 -9.22
CA LYS A 116 11.16 -0.15 -7.79
C LYS A 116 11.84 1.19 -7.51
N ILE A 117 11.34 1.93 -6.52
CA ILE A 117 11.92 3.18 -6.07
C ILE A 117 13.15 2.88 -5.22
N THR A 118 14.32 3.42 -5.61
CA THR A 118 15.57 3.29 -4.84
C THR A 118 15.72 4.38 -3.77
N GLY A 119 15.00 5.49 -3.95
CA GLY A 119 14.94 6.60 -3.01
C GLY A 119 14.07 7.74 -3.56
N ASN A 120 13.72 8.68 -2.70
CA ASN A 120 12.94 9.85 -3.11
C ASN A 120 13.35 11.11 -2.34
N THR A 121 13.26 12.26 -3.00
CA THR A 121 13.31 13.57 -2.36
C THR A 121 11.89 14.09 -2.09
N GLN A 122 11.74 15.40 -1.85
CA GLN A 122 10.45 16.05 -1.64
C GLN A 122 9.46 15.85 -2.80
N ASN A 123 9.93 15.68 -4.03
CA ASN A 123 9.05 15.66 -5.21
C ASN A 123 9.60 14.82 -6.37
N THR A 124 10.65 14.05 -6.14
CA THR A 124 11.29 13.25 -7.17
C THR A 124 11.56 11.86 -6.64
N VAL A 125 11.15 10.84 -7.40
CA VAL A 125 11.53 9.44 -7.17
C VAL A 125 12.66 9.05 -8.10
N THR A 126 13.58 8.24 -7.60
CA THR A 126 14.63 7.58 -8.39
C THR A 126 14.30 6.08 -8.43
N ILE A 127 14.51 5.46 -9.57
CA ILE A 127 14.11 4.06 -9.83
C ILE A 127 15.30 3.16 -10.12
N ASP A 128 15.10 1.86 -9.96
CA ASP A 128 16.13 0.82 -10.09
C ASP A 128 16.49 0.48 -11.54
N VAL A 129 15.49 0.35 -12.41
CA VAL A 129 15.64 0.01 -13.84
C VAL A 129 15.14 1.19 -14.69
N PRO A 130 15.85 1.60 -15.75
CA PRO A 130 15.37 2.65 -16.64
C PRO A 130 13.97 2.36 -17.20
N PHE A 131 13.16 3.40 -17.43
CA PHE A 131 11.93 3.27 -18.22
C PHE A 131 12.26 2.88 -19.65
N ASP A 132 11.53 1.91 -20.21
CA ASP A 132 11.62 1.54 -21.63
C ASP A 132 11.01 2.67 -22.49
N ILE A 133 9.87 3.20 -22.04
CA ILE A 133 9.24 4.40 -22.59
C ILE A 133 9.26 5.48 -21.52
N LYS A 134 10.04 6.54 -21.74
CA LYS A 134 10.16 7.67 -20.81
C LYS A 134 8.79 8.33 -20.57
N PRO A 135 8.28 8.37 -19.34
CA PRO A 135 7.05 9.11 -19.01
C PRO A 135 7.14 10.60 -19.39
N ASP A 136 5.99 11.22 -19.54
CA ASP A 136 5.84 12.65 -19.81
C ASP A 136 4.67 13.24 -19.03
N LYS A 137 4.30 14.50 -19.31
CA LYS A 137 3.26 15.21 -18.54
C LYS A 137 1.84 14.65 -18.67
N THR A 138 1.62 13.69 -19.57
CA THR A 138 0.35 12.96 -19.71
C THR A 138 0.29 11.71 -18.82
N SER A 139 1.44 11.29 -18.28
CA SER A 139 1.57 10.07 -17.50
C SER A 139 1.00 10.26 -16.09
N GLN A 140 0.15 9.31 -15.67
CA GLN A 140 -0.32 9.17 -14.30
C GLN A 140 0.42 8.04 -13.62
N TYR A 141 0.68 8.16 -12.32
CA TYR A 141 1.42 7.15 -11.56
C TYR A 141 0.77 6.80 -10.23
N VAL A 142 1.11 5.61 -9.73
CA VAL A 142 0.76 5.10 -8.41
C VAL A 142 2.05 4.62 -7.73
N ILE A 143 2.25 5.01 -6.47
CA ILE A 143 3.30 4.51 -5.57
C ILE A 143 2.58 3.72 -4.48
N SER A 144 2.79 2.41 -4.42
CA SER A 144 2.12 1.55 -3.44
C SER A 144 2.87 0.25 -3.27
N HIS A 145 2.98 -0.22 -2.02
CA HIS A 145 3.51 -1.55 -1.71
C HIS A 145 2.69 -2.68 -2.32
N ASN A 146 1.40 -2.43 -2.62
CA ASN A 146 0.47 -3.45 -3.08
C ASN A 146 0.46 -3.63 -4.60
N VAL A 147 1.37 -2.98 -5.31
CA VAL A 147 1.51 -3.11 -6.75
C VAL A 147 2.51 -4.24 -7.02
N HIS A 148 1.98 -5.45 -7.20
CA HIS A 148 2.76 -6.66 -7.49
C HIS A 148 2.58 -7.12 -8.94
N ASP A 149 1.34 -7.05 -9.45
CA ASP A 149 0.93 -7.56 -10.77
C ASP A 149 0.12 -6.50 -11.55
N ALA A 150 0.70 -5.32 -11.77
CA ALA A 150 0.02 -4.28 -12.53
C ALA A 150 -0.17 -4.70 -13.99
N GLN A 151 -1.41 -4.83 -14.43
CA GLN A 151 -1.73 -5.21 -15.82
C GLN A 151 -2.42 -4.04 -16.55
N VAL A 152 -1.97 -3.77 -17.78
CA VAL A 152 -2.69 -2.90 -18.71
C VAL A 152 -3.86 -3.71 -19.26
N MET A 153 -5.07 -3.45 -18.79
CA MET A 153 -6.29 -4.16 -19.22
C MET A 153 -6.80 -3.70 -20.59
N HIS A 154 -5.89 -3.40 -21.54
CA HIS A 154 -6.19 -2.97 -22.91
C HIS A 154 -7.23 -1.83 -23.07
N ASN A 155 -7.47 -1.06 -22.01
CA ASN A 155 -8.39 0.10 -22.02
C ASN A 155 -7.68 1.41 -22.37
N ALA A 156 -6.45 1.33 -22.89
CA ALA A 156 -5.74 2.48 -23.41
C ALA A 156 -6.50 2.99 -24.65
N LEU A 157 -6.84 4.29 -24.65
CA LEU A 157 -7.42 4.95 -25.82
C LEU A 157 -6.50 4.69 -27.03
N PRO A 158 -7.07 4.37 -28.21
CA PRO A 158 -6.26 4.17 -29.41
C PRO A 158 -5.41 5.42 -29.67
N LYS A 159 -4.16 5.20 -30.09
CA LYS A 159 -3.29 6.29 -30.54
C LYS A 159 -3.98 7.01 -31.69
N VAL A 160 -4.23 8.32 -31.52
CA VAL A 160 -4.68 9.22 -32.58
C VAL A 160 -3.53 9.47 -33.55
#